data_AF-A0A7C7QP10-F1
#
_entry.id   AF-A0A7C7QP10-F1
#
_cell.length_a   1.000
_cell.length_b   1.000
_cell.length_c   1.000
_cell.angle_alpha   90.00
_cell.angle_beta   90.00
_cell.angle_gamma   90.00
#
_symmetry.space_group_name_H-M   'P 1'
#
loop_
_entity.id
_entity.type
_entity.pdbx_description
1 polymer ?
#
loop_
_entity_poly.entity_id
_entity_poly.type
_entity_poly.pdbx_seq_one_letter_code
_entity_poly.pdbx_strand_id
1 'polypeptide(L)'
;MNERGFGYIADMLVFALLLSTATLLLARVSPVDPRADSTRHAVIFAQSTLLSLQNTTADQFGGFEYEFRVSELGLSMTGGSARRELRHKTITQLLAEDALLNLRVEAGGTDLTLPQPNRDMNEEFKGFLKSALDRMIGGRFGYRLRARTEPIDLEFVRVHFETGIEDLAQARTQLCSETVMLSLPTSQEELTRRIEEMLGIDLFGQDLEVDPIIEMTLELWSR
;
A
#
# COMPACT_ATOMS: atom_id res chain seq x y z
N MET A 1 12.64 74.41 3.05
CA MET A 1 11.89 73.47 2.19
C MET A 1 12.21 71.99 2.55
N ASN A 2 12.43 71.63 3.82
CA ASN A 2 12.88 70.28 4.23
C ASN A 2 11.95 69.53 5.21
N GLU A 3 10.84 70.12 5.65
CA GLU A 3 9.98 69.49 6.68
C GLU A 3 8.98 68.47 6.11
N ARG A 4 8.66 68.55 4.81
CA ARG A 4 7.69 67.64 4.16
C ARG A 4 8.23 66.23 3.93
N GLY A 5 9.54 66.04 3.89
CA GLY A 5 10.16 64.72 3.69
C GLY A 5 10.22 63.87 4.97
N PHE A 6 10.38 64.50 6.12
CA PHE A 6 10.48 63.81 7.41
C PHE A 6 9.14 63.22 7.89
N GLY A 7 8.03 63.94 7.67
CA GLY A 7 6.69 63.43 8.02
C GLY A 7 6.32 62.16 7.25
N TYR A 8 6.65 62.11 5.95
CA TYR A 8 6.36 60.96 5.10
C TYR A 8 7.17 59.71 5.48
N ILE A 9 8.43 59.89 5.90
CA ILE A 9 9.29 58.79 6.37
C ILE A 9 8.81 58.25 7.72
N ALA A 10 8.39 59.14 8.63
CA ALA A 10 7.83 58.74 9.92
C ALA A 10 6.52 57.97 9.75
N ASP A 11 5.63 58.43 8.87
CA ASP A 11 4.36 57.76 8.57
C ASP A 11 4.59 56.38 7.93
N MET A 12 5.55 56.25 7.00
CA MET A 12 5.91 54.96 6.43
C MET A 12 6.49 53.99 7.47
N LEU A 13 7.31 54.46 8.42
CA LEU A 13 7.84 53.64 9.50
C LEU A 13 6.74 53.18 10.45
N VAL A 14 5.81 54.06 10.82
CA VAL A 14 4.66 53.71 11.66
C VAL A 14 3.76 52.71 10.92
N PHE A 15 3.54 52.88 9.62
CA PHE A 15 2.74 51.95 8.83
C PHE A 15 3.41 50.58 8.72
N ALA A 16 4.73 50.53 8.48
CA ALA A 16 5.50 49.28 8.46
C ALA A 16 5.50 48.59 9.83
N LEU A 17 5.62 49.35 10.92
CA LEU A 17 5.54 48.83 12.27
C LEU A 17 4.15 48.25 12.56
N LEU A 18 3.08 48.96 12.20
CA LEU A 18 1.70 48.49 12.35
C LEU A 18 1.45 47.21 11.55
N LEU A 19 1.94 47.14 10.31
CA LEU A 19 1.86 45.95 9.46
C LEU A 19 2.64 44.78 10.08
N SER A 20 3.83 45.04 10.64
CA SER A 20 4.64 44.03 11.33
C SER A 20 3.96 43.52 12.61
N THR A 21 3.36 44.40 13.42
CA THR A 21 2.60 43.99 14.61
C THR A 21 1.32 43.25 14.25
N ALA A 22 0.61 43.66 13.19
CA ALA A 22 -0.60 42.99 12.73
C ALA A 22 -0.29 41.58 12.22
N THR A 23 0.79 41.41 11.46
CA THR A 23 1.25 40.08 11.00
C THR A 23 1.73 39.20 12.16
N LEU A 24 2.41 39.77 13.16
CA LEU A 24 2.82 39.04 14.36
C LEU A 24 1.61 38.59 15.21
N LEU A 25 0.59 39.45 15.33
CA LEU A 25 -0.65 39.12 16.05
C LEU A 25 -1.45 38.06 15.30
N LEU A 26 -1.56 38.16 13.97
CA LEU A 26 -2.22 37.13 13.14
C LEU A 26 -1.49 35.77 13.24
N ALA A 27 -0.16 35.78 13.26
CA ALA A 27 0.63 34.56 13.46
C ALA A 27 0.46 33.94 14.85
N ARG A 28 0.14 34.75 15.89
CA ARG A 28 -0.15 34.24 17.24
C ARG A 28 -1.61 33.86 17.48
N VAL A 29 -2.54 34.37 16.67
CA VAL A 29 -3.99 34.11 16.78
C VAL A 29 -4.41 32.84 16.03
N SER A 30 -3.53 32.25 15.22
CA SER A 30 -3.74 30.91 14.69
C SER A 30 -2.97 29.90 15.55
N PRO A 31 -3.58 29.28 16.58
CA PRO A 31 -3.03 28.11 17.22
C PRO A 31 -3.22 26.95 16.24
N VAL A 32 -2.46 26.96 15.15
CA VAL A 32 -2.29 25.78 14.34
C VAL A 32 -1.53 24.81 15.22
N ASP A 33 -2.25 23.83 15.78
CA ASP A 33 -1.61 22.76 16.52
C ASP A 33 -0.66 22.04 15.55
N PRO A 34 0.67 22.13 15.73
CA PRO A 34 1.63 21.54 14.81
C PRO A 34 1.44 20.03 14.68
N ARG A 35 0.84 19.37 15.68
CA ARG A 35 0.46 17.96 15.59
C ARG A 35 -0.70 17.74 14.64
N ALA A 36 -1.77 18.54 14.75
CA ALA A 36 -2.93 18.43 13.87
C ALA A 36 -2.56 18.65 12.39
N ASP A 37 -1.65 19.59 12.13
CA ASP A 37 -1.13 19.83 10.77
C ASP A 37 -0.27 18.69 10.26
N SER A 38 0.61 18.13 11.10
CA SER A 38 1.44 16.97 10.73
C SER A 38 0.61 15.73 10.41
N THR A 39 -0.46 15.47 11.18
CA THR A 39 -1.40 14.38 10.95
C THR A 39 -2.19 14.60 9.66
N ARG A 40 -2.71 15.81 9.42
CA ARG A 40 -3.45 16.12 8.20
C ARG A 40 -2.58 15.98 6.95
N HIS A 41 -1.33 16.44 7.01
CA HIS A 41 -0.36 16.23 5.94
C HIS A 41 -0.09 14.75 5.71
N ALA A 42 0.11 13.96 6.77
CA ALA A 42 0.34 12.51 6.67
C ALA A 42 -0.85 11.78 6.04
N VAL A 43 -2.10 12.14 6.39
CA VAL A 43 -3.32 11.58 5.78
C VAL A 43 -3.36 11.84 4.27
N ILE A 44 -3.19 13.10 3.84
CA ILE A 44 -3.22 13.46 2.41
C ILE A 44 -2.09 12.75 1.66
N PHE A 45 -0.91 12.67 2.28
CA PHE A 45 0.24 11.98 1.70
C PHE A 45 0.00 10.47 1.55
N ALA A 46 -0.57 9.81 2.56
CA ALA A 46 -0.93 8.39 2.51
C ALA A 46 -1.97 8.11 1.42
N GLN A 47 -3.02 8.92 1.33
CA GLN A 47 -4.04 8.81 0.28
C GLN A 47 -3.43 8.99 -1.13
N SER A 48 -2.60 10.01 -1.33
CA SER A 48 -1.91 10.22 -2.60
C SER A 48 -0.96 9.07 -2.94
N THR A 49 -0.32 8.47 -1.93
CA THR A 49 0.57 7.32 -2.11
C THR A 49 -0.23 6.11 -2.57
N LEU A 50 -1.32 5.77 -1.88
CA LEU A 50 -2.20 4.66 -2.24
C LEU A 50 -2.79 4.83 -3.65
N LEU A 51 -3.21 6.04 -4.01
CA LEU A 51 -3.67 6.37 -5.37
C LEU A 51 -2.55 6.20 -6.40
N SER A 52 -1.32 6.57 -6.09
CA SER A 52 -0.19 6.34 -6.98
C SER A 52 0.09 4.85 -7.15
N LEU A 53 0.02 4.03 -6.09
CA LEU A 53 0.16 2.58 -6.22
C LEU A 53 -0.89 1.96 -7.16
N GLN A 54 -2.10 2.52 -7.18
CA GLN A 54 -3.18 2.06 -8.06
C GLN A 54 -2.98 2.42 -9.53
N ASN A 55 -2.37 3.58 -9.81
CA ASN A 55 -2.33 4.15 -11.16
C ASN A 55 -0.93 4.09 -11.80
N THR A 56 0.11 3.84 -11.02
CA THR A 56 1.49 3.77 -11.49
C THR A 56 1.87 2.35 -11.87
N THR A 57 2.44 2.20 -13.05
CA THR A 57 3.00 0.93 -13.54
C THR A 57 4.33 0.60 -12.88
N ALA A 58 4.65 -0.69 -12.80
CA ALA A 58 5.90 -1.16 -12.21
C ALA A 58 7.15 -0.63 -12.95
N ASP A 59 7.02 -0.33 -14.25
CA ASP A 59 8.08 0.28 -15.07
C ASP A 59 8.64 1.58 -14.45
N GLN A 60 7.78 2.41 -13.84
CA GLN A 60 8.21 3.66 -13.19
C GLN A 60 9.12 3.43 -11.97
N PHE A 61 9.15 2.21 -11.44
CA PHE A 61 9.99 1.83 -10.30
C PHE A 61 11.17 0.91 -10.69
N GLY A 62 11.39 0.68 -11.98
CA GLY A 62 12.46 -0.17 -12.50
C GLY A 62 11.98 -1.49 -13.11
N GLY A 63 10.67 -1.67 -13.24
CA GLY A 63 10.04 -2.88 -13.79
C GLY A 63 9.91 -4.00 -12.75
N PHE A 64 8.99 -4.92 -13.03
CA PHE A 64 8.84 -6.16 -12.28
C PHE A 64 8.77 -7.33 -13.25
N GLU A 65 9.59 -8.34 -13.02
CA GLU A 65 9.65 -9.57 -13.79
C GLU A 65 10.01 -10.71 -12.87
N TYR A 66 9.45 -11.89 -13.10
CA TYR A 66 9.78 -13.09 -12.35
C TYR A 66 9.82 -14.31 -13.26
N GLU A 67 10.49 -15.36 -12.80
CA GLU A 67 10.59 -16.63 -13.50
C GLU A 67 9.60 -17.64 -12.90
N PHE A 68 8.60 -18.07 -13.69
CA PHE A 68 7.66 -19.10 -13.23
C PHE A 68 8.29 -20.49 -13.40
N ARG A 69 8.60 -21.16 -12.28
CA ARG A 69 9.15 -22.52 -12.27
C ARG A 69 8.03 -23.55 -12.20
N VAL A 70 7.71 -24.16 -13.34
CA VAL A 70 6.67 -25.19 -13.49
C VAL A 70 6.96 -26.46 -12.66
N SER A 71 8.19 -26.65 -12.18
CA SER A 71 8.60 -27.84 -11.42
C SER A 71 7.92 -28.03 -10.06
N GLU A 72 7.27 -27.00 -9.50
CA GLU A 72 6.63 -27.07 -8.17
C GLU A 72 5.19 -27.63 -8.19
N LEU A 73 4.63 -27.88 -9.38
CA LEU A 73 3.26 -28.39 -9.58
C LEU A 73 3.17 -29.91 -9.85
N GLY A 74 4.28 -30.67 -9.73
CA GLY A 74 4.28 -32.11 -10.00
C GLY A 74 4.00 -32.50 -11.46
N LEU A 75 3.74 -31.53 -12.34
CA LEU A 75 3.52 -31.72 -13.76
C LEU A 75 4.88 -31.74 -14.47
N SER A 76 5.30 -32.93 -14.90
CA SER A 76 6.45 -33.12 -15.77
C SER A 76 6.12 -32.63 -17.19
N MET A 77 5.92 -31.33 -17.37
CA MET A 77 5.99 -30.68 -18.67
C MET A 77 7.46 -30.32 -18.93
N THR A 78 7.99 -30.89 -20.00
CA THR A 78 9.34 -30.68 -20.52
C THR A 78 9.72 -29.20 -20.58
N GLY A 79 10.68 -28.81 -19.73
CA GLY A 79 11.68 -27.77 -19.97
C GLY A 79 11.20 -26.43 -20.53
N GLY A 80 10.83 -25.51 -19.64
CA GLY A 80 10.70 -24.09 -19.99
C GLY A 80 10.38 -23.25 -18.76
N SER A 81 11.37 -22.57 -18.22
CA SER A 81 11.15 -21.42 -17.33
C SER A 81 10.47 -20.32 -18.14
N ALA A 82 9.21 -20.00 -17.81
CA ALA A 82 8.51 -18.90 -18.47
C ALA A 82 8.79 -17.61 -17.69
N ARG A 83 9.72 -16.78 -18.20
CA ARG A 83 9.94 -15.42 -17.67
C ARG A 83 8.73 -14.57 -18.00
N ARG A 84 8.08 -14.01 -16.97
CA ARG A 84 6.94 -13.10 -17.12
C ARG A 84 7.39 -11.67 -16.92
N GLU A 85 7.25 -10.86 -17.96
CA GLU A 85 7.58 -9.43 -17.92
C GLU A 85 6.32 -8.62 -17.59
N LEU A 86 6.25 -8.08 -16.38
CA LEU A 86 5.05 -7.43 -15.84
C LEU A 86 5.22 -5.92 -15.59
N ARG A 87 6.23 -5.29 -16.20
CA ARG A 87 6.51 -3.84 -16.11
C ARG A 87 5.30 -2.94 -16.42
N HIS A 88 4.39 -3.40 -17.27
CA HIS A 88 3.20 -2.65 -17.70
C HIS A 88 2.06 -2.68 -16.67
N LYS A 89 2.09 -3.59 -15.69
CA LYS A 89 1.05 -3.71 -14.67
C LYS A 89 1.23 -2.68 -13.57
N THR A 90 0.12 -2.25 -12.98
CA THR A 90 0.15 -1.39 -11.79
C THR A 90 0.56 -2.18 -10.56
N ILE A 91 1.02 -1.50 -9.51
CA ILE A 91 1.42 -2.17 -8.27
C ILE A 91 0.23 -2.92 -7.65
N THR A 92 -0.98 -2.38 -7.74
CA THR A 92 -2.19 -3.06 -7.25
C THR A 92 -2.57 -4.27 -8.08
N GLN A 93 -2.34 -4.25 -9.40
CA GLN A 93 -2.51 -5.44 -10.25
C GLN A 93 -1.51 -6.53 -9.89
N LEU A 94 -0.25 -6.18 -9.64
CA LEU A 94 0.76 -7.13 -9.16
C LEU A 94 0.41 -7.70 -7.78
N LEU A 95 -0.10 -6.87 -6.88
CA LEU A 95 -0.57 -7.30 -5.56
C LEU A 95 -1.76 -8.26 -5.68
N ALA A 96 -2.69 -7.99 -6.59
CA ALA A 96 -3.81 -8.88 -6.89
C ALA A 96 -3.32 -10.24 -7.40
N GLU A 97 -2.33 -10.27 -8.29
CA GLU A 97 -1.71 -11.51 -8.75
C GLU A 97 -0.98 -12.25 -7.63
N ASP A 98 -0.25 -11.54 -6.78
CA ASP A 98 0.40 -12.11 -5.60
C ASP A 98 -0.62 -12.72 -4.63
N ALA A 99 -1.74 -12.03 -4.40
CA ALA A 99 -2.82 -12.55 -3.57
C ALA A 99 -3.40 -13.86 -4.10
N LEU A 100 -3.67 -13.94 -5.40
CA LEU A 100 -4.23 -15.14 -6.04
C LEU A 100 -3.26 -16.32 -6.08
N LEU A 101 -1.95 -16.05 -6.14
CA LEU A 101 -0.92 -17.07 -6.26
C LEU A 101 -0.39 -17.55 -4.90
N ASN A 102 -0.63 -16.78 -3.84
CA ASN A 102 -0.12 -17.04 -2.49
C ASN A 102 -1.24 -17.05 -1.43
N LEU A 103 -2.44 -17.52 -1.80
CA LEU A 103 -3.52 -17.79 -0.85
C LEU A 103 -3.03 -18.78 0.23
N ARG A 104 -3.44 -18.53 1.46
CA ARG A 104 -3.21 -19.37 2.62
C ARG A 104 -4.48 -20.08 3.01
N VAL A 105 -4.30 -21.25 3.58
CA VAL A 105 -5.38 -22.12 4.01
C VAL A 105 -5.19 -22.42 5.48
N GLU A 106 -6.22 -22.15 6.26
CA GLU A 106 -6.30 -22.44 7.68
C GLU A 106 -7.35 -23.53 7.91
N ALA A 107 -7.05 -24.58 8.65
CA ALA A 107 -8.01 -25.61 9.03
C ALA A 107 -8.02 -25.77 10.56
N GLY A 108 -9.20 -25.61 11.18
CA GLY A 108 -9.37 -25.76 12.63
C GLY A 108 -8.46 -24.86 13.48
N GLY A 109 -8.15 -23.64 13.03
CA GLY A 109 -7.28 -22.71 13.75
C GLY A 109 -5.79 -22.85 13.44
N THR A 110 -5.41 -23.72 12.50
CA THR A 110 -4.01 -24.01 12.15
C THR A 110 -3.75 -23.73 10.67
N ASP A 111 -2.72 -22.91 10.39
CA ASP A 111 -2.25 -22.67 9.02
C ASP A 111 -1.69 -23.97 8.41
N LEU A 112 -2.29 -24.40 7.31
CA LEU A 112 -1.79 -25.49 6.49
C LEU A 112 -0.64 -24.97 5.62
N THR A 113 0.55 -25.55 5.81
CA THR A 113 1.69 -25.25 4.95
C THR A 113 1.54 -26.00 3.64
N LEU A 114 0.85 -25.39 2.68
CA LEU A 114 0.73 -25.91 1.33
C LEU A 114 1.99 -25.55 0.52
N PRO A 115 2.38 -26.38 -0.47
CA PRO A 115 3.40 -25.99 -1.44
C PRO A 115 2.97 -24.67 -2.08
N GLN A 116 3.80 -23.64 -1.96
CA GLN A 116 3.57 -22.33 -2.58
C GLN A 116 4.33 -22.30 -3.90
N PRO A 117 3.71 -22.71 -5.04
CA PRO A 117 4.40 -22.81 -6.33
C PRO A 117 4.97 -21.48 -6.85
N ASN A 118 4.66 -20.37 -6.17
CA ASN A 118 5.05 -19.00 -6.52
C ASN A 118 5.69 -18.24 -5.37
N ARG A 119 6.31 -18.95 -4.41
CA ARG A 119 6.99 -18.31 -3.28
C ARG A 119 8.07 -17.33 -3.74
N ASP A 120 8.80 -17.69 -4.81
CA ASP A 120 9.84 -16.84 -5.40
C ASP A 120 9.24 -15.51 -5.91
N MET A 121 8.06 -15.55 -6.54
CA MET A 121 7.35 -14.35 -6.98
C MET A 121 6.98 -13.44 -5.79
N ASN A 122 6.50 -14.00 -4.69
CA ASN A 122 6.11 -13.25 -3.49
C ASN A 122 7.31 -12.50 -2.90
N GLU A 123 8.46 -13.17 -2.75
CA GLU A 123 9.66 -12.55 -2.20
C GLU A 123 10.23 -11.47 -3.14
N GLU A 124 10.27 -11.72 -4.45
CA GLU A 124 10.67 -10.71 -5.43
C GLU A 124 9.71 -9.50 -5.41
N PHE A 125 8.40 -9.75 -5.35
CA PHE A 125 7.39 -8.70 -5.32
C PHE A 125 7.48 -7.86 -4.04
N LYS A 126 7.71 -8.49 -2.88
CA LYS A 126 7.96 -7.79 -1.62
C LYS A 126 9.21 -6.91 -1.70
N GLY A 127 10.30 -7.41 -2.29
CA GLY A 127 11.51 -6.63 -2.49
C GLY A 127 11.27 -5.41 -3.38
N PHE A 128 10.58 -5.61 -4.50
CA PHE A 128 10.17 -4.54 -5.42
C PHE A 128 9.28 -3.50 -4.73
N LEU A 129 8.23 -3.94 -4.03
CA LEU A 129 7.28 -3.06 -3.36
C LEU A 129 7.95 -2.29 -2.20
N LYS A 130 8.86 -2.92 -1.47
CA LYS A 130 9.69 -2.23 -0.47
C LYS A 130 10.50 -1.11 -1.11
N SER A 131 11.21 -1.39 -2.20
CA SER A 131 12.00 -0.39 -2.94
C SER A 131 11.12 0.77 -3.45
N ALA A 132 9.93 0.47 -3.97
CA ALA A 132 8.97 1.49 -4.39
C ALA A 132 8.52 2.38 -3.22
N LEU A 133 8.15 1.78 -2.08
CA LEU A 133 7.75 2.50 -0.87
C LEU A 133 8.90 3.32 -0.27
N ASP A 134 10.12 2.78 -0.24
CA ASP A 134 11.34 3.50 0.17
C ASP A 134 11.57 4.75 -0.70
N ARG A 135 11.30 4.67 -2.02
CA ARG A 135 11.43 5.83 -2.92
C ARG A 135 10.30 6.86 -2.74
N MET A 136 9.07 6.40 -2.52
CA MET A 136 7.90 7.27 -2.39
C MET A 136 7.84 7.96 -1.02
N ILE A 137 8.03 7.18 0.04
CA ILE A 137 7.79 7.57 1.44
C ILE A 137 9.10 7.74 2.22
N GLY A 138 10.13 6.97 1.87
CA GLY A 138 11.37 6.89 2.62
C GLY A 138 12.03 8.24 2.86
N GLY A 139 12.61 8.37 4.06
CA GLY A 139 13.21 9.62 4.54
C GLY A 139 12.21 10.64 5.10
N ARG A 140 10.91 10.55 4.80
CA ARG A 140 9.89 11.48 5.32
C ARG A 140 9.11 10.90 6.49
N PHE A 141 8.74 9.64 6.39
CA PHE A 141 7.95 8.93 7.41
C PHE A 141 8.55 7.53 7.65
N GLY A 142 8.29 6.97 8.84
CA GLY A 142 8.25 5.52 8.97
C GLY A 142 6.96 5.02 8.32
N TYR A 143 6.97 3.83 7.72
CA TYR A 143 5.79 3.31 7.03
C TYR A 143 5.57 1.83 7.30
N ARG A 144 4.30 1.42 7.24
CA ARG A 144 3.87 0.03 7.17
C ARG A 144 2.74 -0.09 6.17
N LEU A 145 2.93 -0.92 5.15
CA LEU A 145 1.88 -1.31 4.21
C LEU A 145 1.46 -2.75 4.53
N ARG A 146 0.16 -2.99 4.68
CA ARG A 146 -0.44 -4.32 4.82
C ARG A 146 -1.48 -4.53 3.75
N ALA A 147 -1.51 -5.72 3.17
CA ALA A 147 -2.56 -6.13 2.26
C ALA A 147 -3.11 -7.47 2.71
N ARG A 148 -4.43 -7.55 2.86
CA ARG A 148 -5.12 -8.77 3.30
C ARG A 148 -6.43 -8.95 2.55
N THR A 149 -6.89 -10.18 2.39
CA THR A 149 -8.26 -10.45 1.92
C THR A 149 -9.17 -10.72 3.10
N GLU A 150 -10.47 -10.49 2.90
CA GLU A 150 -11.47 -11.07 3.78
C GLU A 150 -11.33 -12.61 3.74
N PRO A 151 -11.32 -13.30 4.91
CA PRO A 151 -11.22 -14.74 4.92
C PRO A 151 -12.49 -15.38 4.34
N ILE A 152 -12.30 -16.31 3.42
CA ILE A 152 -13.37 -17.11 2.83
C ILE A 152 -13.55 -18.34 3.71
N ASP A 153 -14.67 -18.40 4.43
CA ASP A 153 -15.00 -19.53 5.29
C ASP A 153 -15.69 -20.65 4.50
N LEU A 154 -15.03 -21.80 4.43
CA LEU A 154 -15.44 -23.05 3.78
C LEU A 154 -15.68 -24.12 4.85
N GLU A 155 -16.65 -23.87 5.74
CA GLU A 155 -17.06 -24.69 6.90
C GLU A 155 -15.93 -25.08 7.88
N PHE A 156 -15.03 -25.96 7.46
CA PHE A 156 -13.90 -26.49 8.23
C PHE A 156 -12.54 -25.93 7.79
N VAL A 157 -12.53 -25.15 6.71
CA VAL A 157 -11.34 -24.48 6.15
C VAL A 157 -11.60 -23.00 5.97
N ARG A 158 -10.60 -22.17 6.18
CA ARG A 158 -10.61 -20.74 5.88
C ARG A 158 -9.50 -20.40 4.91
N VAL A 159 -9.84 -19.71 3.82
CA VAL A 159 -8.86 -19.28 2.81
C VAL A 159 -8.66 -17.78 2.90
N HIS A 160 -7.42 -17.31 3.02
CA HIS A 160 -7.13 -15.89 3.14
C HIS A 160 -5.76 -15.56 2.54
N PHE A 161 -5.53 -14.28 2.26
CA PHE A 161 -4.23 -13.75 1.90
C PHE A 161 -3.80 -12.69 2.90
N GLU A 162 -2.52 -12.68 3.24
CA GLU A 162 -1.90 -11.60 4.01
C GLU A 162 -0.43 -11.41 3.59
N THR A 163 -0.09 -10.16 3.29
CA THR A 163 1.29 -9.70 3.07
C THR A 163 1.50 -8.33 3.71
N GLY A 164 2.75 -8.03 4.07
CA GLY A 164 3.09 -6.79 4.73
C GLY A 164 4.54 -6.39 4.53
N ILE A 165 4.77 -5.08 4.44
CA ILE A 165 6.09 -4.47 4.27
C ILE A 165 6.17 -3.27 5.20
N GLU A 166 7.26 -3.15 5.95
CA GLU A 166 7.47 -2.04 6.86
C GLU A 166 8.92 -1.52 6.83
N ASP A 167 9.05 -0.21 6.97
CA ASP A 167 10.27 0.48 7.42
C ASP A 167 9.89 1.43 8.54
N LEU A 168 10.02 0.94 9.76
CA LEU A 168 9.78 1.70 10.99
C LEU A 168 11.09 2.13 11.65
N ALA A 169 12.20 2.17 10.90
CA ALA A 169 13.46 2.66 11.44
C ALA A 169 13.28 4.10 11.94
N GLN A 170 13.57 4.31 13.23
CA GLN A 170 13.42 5.59 13.93
C GLN A 170 11.97 6.08 14.06
N ALA A 171 10.96 5.23 13.82
CA ALA A 171 9.57 5.60 14.01
C ALA A 171 9.24 5.85 15.49
N ARG A 172 8.48 6.90 15.79
CA ARG A 172 8.06 7.27 17.16
C ARG A 172 6.58 7.07 17.40
N THR A 173 5.74 7.77 16.64
CA THR A 173 4.29 7.78 16.85
C THR A 173 3.58 7.62 15.52
N GLN A 174 2.53 6.80 15.50
CA GLN A 174 1.66 6.69 14.34
C GLN A 174 0.96 8.03 14.10
N LEU A 175 1.03 8.52 12.86
CA LEU A 175 0.39 9.76 12.44
C LEU A 175 -0.95 9.49 11.76
N CYS A 176 -1.05 8.45 10.92
CA CYS A 176 -2.28 8.08 10.24
C CYS A 176 -2.32 6.59 9.86
N SER A 177 -3.49 6.14 9.43
CA SER A 177 -3.76 4.82 8.85
C SER A 177 -4.84 4.99 7.80
N GLU A 178 -4.50 4.75 6.53
CA GLU A 178 -5.44 4.86 5.41
C GLU A 178 -5.58 3.51 4.74
N THR A 179 -6.82 3.14 4.41
CA THR A 179 -7.14 1.86 3.78
C THR A 179 -7.87 2.10 2.48
N VAL A 180 -7.52 1.33 1.44
CA VAL A 180 -8.29 1.26 0.20
C VAL A 180 -8.62 -0.19 -0.12
N MET A 181 -9.83 -0.40 -0.61
CA MET A 181 -10.33 -1.69 -1.07
C MET A 181 -10.03 -1.85 -2.56
N LEU A 182 -9.50 -3.01 -2.93
CA LEU A 182 -9.21 -3.37 -4.31
C LEU A 182 -10.03 -4.62 -4.64
N SER A 183 -10.82 -4.55 -5.71
CA SER A 183 -11.43 -5.76 -6.26
C SER A 183 -10.35 -6.58 -6.96
N LEU A 184 -10.37 -7.89 -6.71
CA LEU A 184 -9.54 -8.83 -7.44
C LEU A 184 -10.12 -9.02 -8.85
N PRO A 185 -9.30 -8.90 -9.91
CA PRO A 185 -9.76 -9.11 -11.28
C PRO A 185 -9.82 -10.61 -11.61
N THR A 186 -10.59 -11.38 -10.83
CA THR A 186 -10.78 -12.82 -11.02
C THR A 186 -12.26 -13.15 -11.00
N SER A 187 -12.71 -14.12 -11.80
CA SER A 187 -14.07 -14.61 -11.68
C SER A 187 -14.19 -15.53 -10.46
N GLN A 188 -15.40 -15.59 -9.90
CA GLN A 188 -15.76 -16.54 -8.84
C GLN A 188 -15.41 -17.98 -9.26
N GLU A 189 -15.71 -18.38 -10.50
CA GLU A 189 -15.39 -19.71 -11.03
C GLU A 189 -13.88 -20.02 -11.02
N GLU A 190 -13.03 -19.07 -11.41
CA GLU A 190 -11.57 -19.28 -11.44
C GLU A 190 -11.00 -19.35 -10.02
N LEU A 191 -11.55 -18.56 -9.09
CA LEU A 191 -11.15 -18.62 -7.69
C LEU A 191 -11.58 -19.93 -7.03
N THR A 192 -12.83 -20.37 -7.24
CA THR A 192 -13.31 -21.67 -6.75
C THR A 192 -12.44 -22.79 -7.28
N ARG A 193 -12.18 -22.83 -8.61
CA ARG A 193 -11.30 -23.85 -9.21
C ARG A 193 -9.91 -23.88 -8.56
N ARG A 194 -9.33 -22.72 -8.26
CA ARG A 194 -8.02 -22.64 -7.58
C ARG A 194 -8.06 -23.15 -6.15
N ILE A 195 -9.12 -22.84 -5.41
CA ILE A 195 -9.31 -23.37 -4.06
C ILE A 195 -9.49 -24.89 -4.11
N GLU A 196 -10.27 -25.41 -5.06
CA GLU A 196 -10.44 -26.85 -5.28
C GLU A 196 -9.13 -27.54 -5.64
N GLU A 197 -8.36 -26.97 -6.57
CA GLU A 197 -7.01 -27.45 -6.94
C GLU A 197 -6.07 -27.48 -5.72
N MET A 198 -6.21 -26.51 -4.82
CA MET A 198 -5.37 -26.35 -3.64
C MET A 198 -5.77 -27.31 -2.49
N LEU A 199 -7.07 -27.51 -2.28
CA LEU A 199 -7.61 -28.33 -1.19
C LEU A 199 -7.85 -29.80 -1.60
N GLY A 200 -7.98 -30.08 -2.89
CA GLY A 200 -8.39 -31.39 -3.40
C GLY A 200 -9.85 -31.74 -3.05
N ILE A 201 -10.70 -30.73 -2.81
CA ILE A 201 -12.11 -30.86 -2.42
C ILE A 201 -12.95 -30.27 -3.55
N ASP A 202 -14.06 -30.93 -3.88
CA ASP A 202 -15.04 -30.43 -4.84
C ASP A 202 -15.99 -29.45 -4.13
N LEU A 203 -15.94 -28.18 -4.54
CA LEU A 203 -16.78 -27.10 -4.00
C LEU A 203 -17.92 -26.75 -4.98
N PHE A 204 -17.99 -27.39 -6.16
CA PHE A 204 -19.11 -27.24 -7.09
C PHE A 204 -20.43 -27.70 -6.44
N GLY A 205 -21.20 -26.73 -5.97
CA GLY A 205 -22.51 -26.96 -5.33
C GLY A 205 -22.71 -26.18 -4.03
N GLN A 206 -21.68 -25.56 -3.48
CA GLN A 206 -21.84 -24.51 -2.48
C GLN A 206 -22.06 -23.17 -3.20
N ASP A 207 -23.17 -22.48 -2.91
CA ASP A 207 -23.43 -21.10 -3.35
C ASP A 207 -22.47 -20.15 -2.63
N LEU A 208 -21.19 -20.20 -3.02
CA LEU A 208 -20.11 -19.41 -2.47
C LEU A 208 -20.08 -18.06 -3.17
N GLU A 209 -20.86 -17.09 -2.70
CA GLU A 209 -20.81 -15.71 -3.19
C GLU A 209 -19.50 -15.04 -2.73
N VAL A 210 -18.40 -15.32 -3.45
CA VAL A 210 -17.07 -14.81 -3.13
C VAL A 210 -16.73 -13.67 -4.09
N ASP A 211 -16.78 -12.44 -3.58
CA ASP A 211 -16.13 -11.29 -4.20
C ASP A 211 -14.88 -10.97 -3.36
N PRO A 212 -13.71 -11.54 -3.71
CA PRO A 212 -12.54 -11.43 -2.87
C PRO A 212 -12.00 -10.00 -2.96
N ILE A 213 -12.18 -9.23 -1.89
CA ILE A 213 -11.66 -7.86 -1.80
C ILE A 213 -10.32 -7.88 -1.08
N ILE A 214 -9.32 -7.21 -1.65
CA ILE A 214 -8.04 -6.95 -0.97
C ILE A 214 -8.14 -5.61 -0.26
N GLU A 215 -8.02 -5.62 1.06
CA GLU A 215 -7.83 -4.43 1.87
C GLU A 215 -6.34 -4.06 1.90
N MET A 216 -5.98 -2.94 1.28
CA MET A 216 -4.62 -2.40 1.33
C MET A 216 -4.58 -1.22 2.30
N THR A 217 -3.85 -1.38 3.42
CA THR A 217 -3.72 -0.38 4.48
C THR A 217 -2.30 0.16 4.55
N LEU A 218 -2.14 1.48 4.49
CA LEU A 218 -0.88 2.20 4.69
C LEU A 218 -0.92 3.00 5.99
N GLU A 219 -0.04 2.65 6.92
CA GLU A 219 0.22 3.39 8.15
C GLU A 219 1.47 4.26 7.96
N LEU A 220 1.39 5.53 8.38
CA LEU A 220 2.56 6.42 8.43
C LEU A 220 2.88 6.81 9.86
N TRP A 221 4.17 6.89 10.15
CA TRP A 221 4.74 7.13 11.47
C TRP A 221 5.72 8.30 11.43
N SER A 222 5.76 9.09 12.50
CA SER A 222 6.72 10.17 12.68
C SER A 222 8.13 9.60 12.90
N ARG A 223 9.17 10.30 12.43
CA ARG A 223 10.58 10.01 12.72
C ARG A 223 11.14 11.02 13.74
#